data_AF-A0A524RLI3-F1
#
_entry.id   AF-A0A524RLI3-F1
#
_cell.length_a   1.000
_cell.length_b   1.000
_cell.length_c   1.000
_cell.angle_alpha   90.00
_cell.angle_beta   90.00
_cell.angle_gamma   90.00
#
_symmetry.space_group_name_H-M   'P 1'
#
loop_
_entity.id
_entity.type
_entity.pdbx_description
1 polymer ?
#
loop_
_entity_poly.entity_id
_entity_poly.type
_entity_poly.pdbx_seq_one_letter_code
_entity_poly.pdbx_strand_id
1 'polypeptide(L)'
;MKWNAVHAISAVLAPALIAALAVQVHAGSCEGSNRIDHDAADCLDADWDNSTNWLSHGKVWARSQCSDSGTVVAKVDIKNAKDKTWHLNDDSKRSSGTGIYNVRNVYCCADLSDLCNKSDIHTQACVDQFEKSSAASTCRNTYAGVNSNNRQCDIHSECQLINGYDYTNTSIAVKFSETETLVNCKGYLKVGSC
;
A
#
# COMPACT_ATOMS: atom_id res chain seq x y z
N MET A 1 -6.63 75.48 20.85
CA MET A 1 -6.81 74.26 21.66
C MET A 1 -6.39 73.05 20.84
N LYS A 2 -5.90 72.03 21.54
CA LYS A 2 -4.97 70.98 21.11
C LYS A 2 -5.38 70.20 19.84
N TRP A 3 -4.40 70.05 18.95
CA TRP A 3 -4.29 68.97 17.98
C TRP A 3 -3.89 67.68 18.69
N ASN A 4 -4.34 66.53 18.18
CA ASN A 4 -3.62 65.26 18.22
C ASN A 4 -4.08 64.39 17.02
N ALA A 5 -3.17 64.20 16.07
CA ALA A 5 -3.17 63.09 15.12
C ALA A 5 -2.14 62.04 15.59
N VAL A 6 -2.05 60.90 14.88
CA VAL A 6 -1.04 59.79 14.97
C VAL A 6 -1.52 58.62 15.87
N HIS A 7 -1.57 57.33 15.50
CA HIS A 7 -1.21 56.47 14.35
C HIS A 7 -2.07 55.18 14.46
N ALA A 8 -2.61 54.61 13.37
CA ALA A 8 -2.12 53.38 12.70
C ALA A 8 -1.54 52.31 13.67
N ILE A 9 -1.99 51.05 13.67
CA ILE A 9 -1.59 50.02 12.70
C ILE A 9 -2.52 48.79 12.83
N SER A 10 -2.90 48.25 11.68
CA SER A 10 -3.59 46.97 11.48
C SER A 10 -2.98 45.81 12.25
N ALA A 11 -3.79 45.06 12.99
CA ALA A 11 -3.50 43.66 13.30
C ALA A 11 -4.17 42.80 12.22
N VAL A 12 -3.37 42.38 11.25
CA VAL A 12 -3.74 41.44 10.18
C VAL A 12 -4.19 40.12 10.81
N LEU A 13 -5.39 39.67 10.44
CA LEU A 13 -5.85 38.30 10.68
C LEU A 13 -4.84 37.31 10.09
N ALA A 14 -4.28 36.44 10.92
CA ALA A 14 -3.64 35.22 10.45
C ALA A 14 -4.57 34.03 10.71
N PRO A 15 -5.31 33.52 9.72
CA PRO A 15 -5.80 32.16 9.79
C PRO A 15 -4.63 31.23 9.51
N ALA A 16 -4.07 30.62 10.56
CA ALA A 16 -3.15 29.51 10.41
C ALA A 16 -3.93 28.31 9.84
N LEU A 17 -3.92 28.17 8.51
CA LEU A 17 -4.41 27.00 7.82
C LEU A 17 -3.39 25.87 8.06
N ILE A 18 -3.58 25.10 9.14
CA ILE A 18 -2.93 23.81 9.26
C ILE A 18 -3.70 22.88 8.31
N ALA A 19 -3.24 22.85 7.05
CA ALA A 19 -3.62 21.78 6.13
C ALA A 19 -2.99 20.49 6.66
N ALA A 20 -3.70 19.82 7.55
CA ALA A 20 -3.44 18.44 7.86
C ALA A 20 -3.66 17.66 6.55
N LEU A 21 -2.57 17.28 5.90
CA LEU A 21 -2.56 16.24 4.89
C LEU A 21 -3.00 14.95 5.60
N ALA A 22 -4.32 14.75 5.67
CA ALA A 22 -4.87 13.43 5.81
C ALA A 22 -4.49 12.71 4.53
N VAL A 23 -3.35 12.02 4.54
CA VAL A 23 -3.14 10.88 3.64
C VAL A 23 -4.37 10.03 3.84
N GLN A 24 -5.26 10.01 2.85
CA GLN A 24 -6.36 9.09 2.80
C GLN A 24 -5.74 7.72 2.59
N VAL A 25 -5.28 7.11 3.69
CA VAL A 25 -5.15 5.67 3.77
C VAL A 25 -6.57 5.19 3.52
N HIS A 26 -6.81 4.70 2.32
CA HIS A 26 -8.12 4.18 1.94
C HIS A 26 -8.49 3.18 3.04
N ALA A 27 -9.53 3.51 3.81
CA ALA A 27 -10.02 2.65 4.87
C ALA A 27 -10.73 1.46 4.22
N GLY A 28 -9.96 0.62 3.54
CA GLY A 28 -10.42 -0.64 2.99
C GLY A 28 -10.99 -1.44 4.15
N SER A 29 -12.20 -1.94 3.95
CA SER A 29 -12.90 -2.73 4.98
C SER A 29 -12.81 -4.22 4.67
N CYS A 30 -12.29 -4.58 3.49
CA CYS A 30 -12.29 -5.93 2.97
C CYS A 30 -13.70 -6.52 3.03
N GLU A 31 -14.63 -5.82 2.38
CA GLU A 31 -16.04 -6.16 2.34
C GLU A 31 -16.52 -6.37 0.90
N GLY A 32 -17.59 -7.15 0.75
CA GLY A 32 -18.26 -7.33 -0.54
C GLY A 32 -17.32 -7.77 -1.66
N SER A 33 -17.33 -7.01 -2.76
CA SER A 33 -16.57 -7.29 -3.99
C SER A 33 -15.05 -7.23 -3.83
N ASN A 34 -14.53 -6.72 -2.72
CA ASN A 34 -13.08 -6.64 -2.48
C ASN A 34 -12.53 -7.94 -1.90
N ARG A 35 -13.38 -8.93 -1.61
CA ARG A 35 -12.99 -10.25 -1.12
C ARG A 35 -12.78 -11.19 -2.30
N ILE A 36 -11.55 -11.64 -2.48
CA ILE A 36 -11.19 -12.70 -3.42
C ILE A 36 -11.00 -13.98 -2.59
N ASP A 37 -11.69 -15.05 -2.95
CA ASP A 37 -11.55 -16.35 -2.29
C ASP A 37 -10.09 -16.82 -2.32
N HIS A 38 -9.59 -17.46 -1.26
CA HIS A 38 -8.20 -17.94 -1.24
C HIS A 38 -7.90 -18.89 -2.41
N ASP A 39 -8.87 -19.71 -2.84
CA ASP A 39 -8.70 -20.62 -3.99
C ASP A 39 -8.59 -19.86 -5.33
N ALA A 40 -9.02 -18.60 -5.37
CA ALA A 40 -8.98 -17.74 -6.55
C ALA A 40 -7.90 -16.65 -6.47
N ALA A 41 -7.12 -16.60 -5.39
CA ALA A 41 -6.07 -15.59 -5.18
C ALA A 41 -4.69 -16.22 -5.31
N ASP A 42 -3.97 -15.92 -6.41
CA ASP A 42 -2.63 -16.49 -6.65
C ASP A 42 -1.64 -16.22 -5.51
N CYS A 43 -1.83 -15.11 -4.80
CA CYS A 43 -0.91 -14.62 -3.78
C CYS A 43 -1.29 -15.03 -2.36
N LEU A 44 -2.40 -15.73 -2.15
CA LEU A 44 -2.85 -16.17 -0.83
C LEU A 44 -2.95 -17.70 -0.77
N ASP A 45 -2.16 -18.32 0.10
CA ASP A 45 -2.29 -19.73 0.44
C ASP A 45 -2.84 -19.84 1.86
N ALA A 46 -4.04 -20.39 1.99
CA ALA A 46 -4.78 -20.46 3.24
C ALA A 46 -5.58 -21.76 3.33
N ASP A 47 -5.81 -22.19 4.57
CA ASP A 47 -6.61 -23.38 4.86
C ASP A 47 -7.10 -23.32 6.32
N TRP A 48 -8.18 -24.04 6.60
CA TRP A 48 -8.77 -24.13 7.92
C TRP A 48 -9.39 -25.50 8.18
N ASP A 49 -9.39 -25.89 9.44
CA ASP A 49 -10.01 -27.10 9.92
C ASP A 49 -10.98 -26.77 11.06
N ASN A 50 -12.25 -27.06 10.84
CA ASN A 50 -13.32 -26.92 11.84
C ASN A 50 -13.51 -28.20 12.69
N SER A 51 -12.59 -29.15 12.61
CA SER A 51 -12.64 -30.37 13.42
C SER A 51 -12.62 -30.04 14.90
N THR A 52 -13.29 -30.92 15.65
CA THR A 52 -13.54 -30.77 17.08
C THR A 52 -12.63 -31.69 17.85
N ASN A 53 -11.67 -31.12 18.59
CA ASN A 53 -11.00 -31.79 19.69
C ASN A 53 -11.21 -30.99 20.98
N TRP A 54 -11.19 -31.71 22.12
CA TRP A 54 -11.64 -31.26 23.44
C TRP A 54 -11.00 -29.96 24.00
N LEU A 55 -10.04 -29.34 23.30
CA LEU A 55 -9.35 -28.11 23.68
C LEU A 55 -9.34 -26.99 22.62
N SER A 56 -9.77 -27.22 21.38
CA SER A 56 -9.89 -26.15 20.38
C SER A 56 -10.85 -26.53 19.26
N HIS A 57 -11.80 -25.66 18.95
CA HIS A 57 -12.54 -25.69 17.70
C HIS A 57 -11.88 -24.70 16.73
N GLY A 58 -11.69 -25.14 15.48
CA GLY A 58 -11.25 -24.25 14.41
C GLY A 58 -9.77 -23.87 14.49
N LYS A 59 -8.97 -24.43 13.59
CA LYS A 59 -7.62 -23.94 13.29
C LYS A 59 -7.62 -23.32 11.91
N VAL A 60 -6.97 -22.19 11.76
CA VAL A 60 -6.84 -21.51 10.46
C VAL A 60 -5.45 -20.97 10.31
N TRP A 61 -4.95 -21.02 9.09
CA TRP A 61 -3.69 -20.42 8.74
C TRP A 61 -3.74 -19.79 7.35
N ALA A 62 -2.84 -18.84 7.12
CA ALA A 62 -2.61 -18.22 5.83
C ALA A 62 -1.14 -17.80 5.69
N ARG A 63 -0.65 -17.70 4.47
CA ARG A 63 0.64 -17.11 4.11
C ARG A 63 0.56 -16.41 2.76
N SER A 64 1.44 -15.44 2.55
CA SER A 64 1.60 -14.80 1.25
C SER A 64 2.48 -15.68 0.34
N GLN A 65 2.04 -15.90 -0.89
CA GLN A 65 2.83 -16.52 -1.97
C GLN A 65 3.54 -15.47 -2.85
N CYS A 66 3.31 -14.20 -2.58
CA CYS A 66 3.84 -13.05 -3.33
C CYS A 66 4.46 -12.00 -2.39
N SER A 67 5.00 -12.43 -1.25
CA SER A 67 5.61 -11.53 -0.25
C SER A 67 6.86 -10.82 -0.77
N ASP A 68 7.47 -11.34 -1.82
CA ASP A 68 8.54 -10.68 -2.56
C ASP A 68 8.05 -9.47 -3.36
N SER A 69 6.76 -9.42 -3.68
CA SER A 69 6.12 -8.42 -4.55
C SER A 69 5.25 -7.43 -3.79
N GLY A 70 4.76 -7.81 -2.60
CA GLY A 70 4.00 -6.94 -1.71
C GLY A 70 3.29 -7.63 -0.56
N THR A 71 2.57 -6.83 0.22
CA THR A 71 1.76 -7.27 1.34
C THR A 71 0.45 -7.87 0.85
N VAL A 72 0.13 -9.07 1.33
CA VAL A 72 -1.19 -9.69 1.15
C VAL A 72 -1.96 -9.53 2.45
N VAL A 73 -3.17 -8.99 2.38
CA VAL A 73 -4.06 -8.86 3.53
C VAL A 73 -5.12 -9.95 3.46
N ALA A 74 -5.02 -10.92 4.38
CA ALA A 74 -5.97 -12.01 4.50
C ALA A 74 -7.05 -11.68 5.53
N LYS A 75 -8.32 -11.90 5.19
CA LYS A 75 -9.45 -11.83 6.13
C LYS A 75 -10.03 -13.21 6.36
N VAL A 76 -9.96 -13.66 7.60
CA VAL A 76 -10.58 -14.89 8.06
C VAL A 76 -12.02 -14.59 8.48
N ASP A 77 -12.98 -15.09 7.71
CA ASP A 77 -14.41 -15.01 8.02
C ASP A 77 -14.77 -16.05 9.08
N ILE A 78 -15.20 -15.60 10.25
CA ILE A 78 -15.52 -16.48 11.38
C ILE A 78 -17.02 -16.42 11.67
N LYS A 79 -17.65 -17.59 11.68
CA LYS A 79 -19.08 -17.72 11.96
C LYS A 79 -19.40 -17.26 13.38
N ASN A 80 -20.29 -16.27 13.50
CA ASN A 80 -20.81 -15.74 14.77
C ASN A 80 -19.73 -15.14 15.68
N ALA A 81 -18.61 -14.71 15.10
CA ALA A 81 -17.57 -13.98 15.81
C ALA A 81 -17.04 -12.84 14.93
N LYS A 82 -16.12 -12.05 15.49
CA LYS A 82 -15.43 -11.02 14.72
C LYS A 82 -14.40 -11.68 13.80
N ASP A 83 -14.41 -11.30 12.53
CA ASP A 83 -13.38 -11.67 11.55
C ASP A 83 -11.99 -11.27 12.02
N LYS A 84 -10.98 -12.02 11.57
CA LYS A 84 -9.58 -11.66 11.79
C LYS A 84 -8.99 -11.12 10.49
N THR A 85 -8.24 -10.04 10.58
CA THR A 85 -7.49 -9.48 9.46
C THR A 85 -6.00 -9.64 9.73
N TRP A 86 -5.27 -10.19 8.77
CA TRP A 86 -3.86 -10.47 8.84
C TRP A 86 -3.13 -9.81 7.69
N HIS A 87 -2.18 -8.94 8.01
CA HIS A 87 -1.18 -8.45 7.06
C HIS A 87 -0.06 -9.49 6.98
N LEU A 88 0.16 -10.03 5.78
CA LEU A 88 1.14 -11.08 5.47
C LEU A 88 2.25 -10.43 4.64
N ASN A 89 3.28 -9.95 5.33
CA ASN A 89 4.40 -9.20 4.75
C ASN A 89 5.56 -10.12 4.32
N ASP A 90 5.49 -11.40 4.69
CA ASP A 90 6.47 -12.43 4.40
C ASP A 90 5.75 -13.76 4.04
N ASP A 91 6.53 -14.78 3.67
CA ASP A 91 6.03 -16.11 3.29
C ASP A 91 5.75 -17.03 4.49
N SER A 92 5.93 -16.54 5.72
CA SER A 92 5.70 -17.32 6.93
C SER A 92 4.22 -17.60 7.12
N LYS A 93 3.94 -18.84 7.53
CA LYS A 93 2.59 -19.25 7.90
C LYS A 93 2.15 -18.53 9.17
N ARG A 94 1.12 -17.69 9.06
CA ARG A 94 0.39 -17.13 10.20
C ARG A 94 -0.78 -18.04 10.53
N SER A 95 -0.86 -18.48 11.77
CA SER A 95 -1.94 -19.39 12.21
C SER A 95 -2.56 -18.94 13.53
N SER A 96 -3.83 -19.28 13.73
CA SER A 96 -4.53 -19.05 14.99
C SER A 96 -5.63 -20.07 15.19
N GLY A 97 -5.98 -20.34 16.45
CA GLY A 97 -7.28 -20.93 16.78
C GLY A 97 -8.42 -19.92 16.67
N THR A 98 -9.63 -20.41 16.44
CA THR A 98 -10.88 -19.62 16.46
C THR A 98 -11.79 -19.95 17.64
N GLY A 99 -11.29 -20.71 18.62
CA GLY A 99 -11.94 -20.93 19.91
C GLY A 99 -13.03 -21.98 19.81
N ILE A 100 -14.30 -21.57 19.89
CA ILE A 100 -15.47 -22.45 19.67
C ILE A 100 -16.15 -22.19 18.32
N TYR A 101 -15.66 -21.21 17.56
CA TYR A 101 -16.30 -20.73 16.34
C TYR A 101 -15.69 -21.37 15.11
N ASN A 102 -16.54 -21.70 14.15
CA ASN A 102 -16.11 -22.25 12.86
C ASN A 102 -15.66 -21.13 11.92
N VAL A 103 -14.59 -21.39 11.18
CA VAL A 103 -14.17 -20.57 10.05
C VAL A 103 -15.06 -20.91 8.86
N ARG A 104 -15.55 -19.87 8.17
CA ARG A 104 -16.33 -20.03 6.93
C ARG A 104 -15.43 -20.04 5.72
N ASN A 105 -14.48 -19.10 5.68
CA ASN A 105 -13.55 -18.93 4.58
C ASN A 105 -12.36 -18.04 4.98
N VAL A 106 -11.35 -17.98 4.13
CA VAL A 106 -10.28 -17.00 4.15
C VAL A 106 -10.25 -16.28 2.80
N TYR A 107 -10.19 -14.95 2.83
CA TYR A 107 -10.22 -14.11 1.64
C TYR A 107 -8.94 -13.28 1.52
N CYS A 108 -8.47 -13.04 0.30
CA CYS A 108 -7.57 -11.94 0.01
C CYS A 108 -8.38 -10.63 -0.13
N CYS A 109 -7.92 -9.58 0.52
CA CYS A 109 -8.57 -8.27 0.54
C CYS A 109 -7.96 -7.36 -0.54
N ALA A 110 -8.58 -7.28 -1.70
CA ALA A 110 -8.04 -6.53 -2.85
C ALA A 110 -7.91 -5.01 -2.59
N ASP A 111 -8.72 -4.46 -1.68
CA ASP A 111 -8.67 -3.04 -1.29
C ASP A 111 -7.61 -2.71 -0.24
N LEU A 112 -7.03 -3.72 0.40
CA LEU A 112 -6.03 -3.58 1.47
C LEU A 112 -4.68 -4.21 1.14
N SER A 113 -4.66 -5.16 0.21
CA SER A 113 -3.45 -5.82 -0.26
C SER A 113 -2.80 -5.00 -1.35
N ASP A 114 -1.47 -5.09 -1.47
CA ASP A 114 -0.77 -4.56 -2.64
C ASP A 114 -1.19 -5.34 -3.90
N LEU A 115 -1.45 -6.64 -3.73
CA LEU A 115 -1.92 -7.54 -4.77
C LEU A 115 -2.64 -8.75 -4.18
N CYS A 116 -3.58 -9.32 -4.93
CA CYS A 116 -4.16 -10.63 -4.65
C CYS A 116 -3.80 -11.65 -5.72
N ASN A 117 -3.53 -11.20 -6.95
CA ASN A 117 -3.11 -12.02 -8.08
C ASN A 117 -1.81 -11.52 -8.69
N LYS A 118 -1.04 -12.43 -9.27
CA LYS A 118 0.21 -12.04 -9.96
C LYS A 118 -0.04 -11.22 -11.22
N SER A 119 -1.25 -11.34 -11.79
CA SER A 119 -1.71 -10.54 -12.91
C SER A 119 -1.97 -9.07 -12.57
N ASP A 120 -2.11 -8.74 -11.27
CA ASP A 120 -2.33 -7.36 -10.82
C ASP A 120 -1.07 -6.50 -11.08
N ILE A 121 0.10 -7.14 -11.21
CA ILE A 121 1.35 -6.47 -11.60
C ILE A 121 1.45 -6.43 -13.12
N HIS A 122 1.08 -5.28 -13.68
CA HIS A 122 1.25 -4.95 -15.09
C HIS A 122 1.81 -3.52 -15.25
N THR A 123 2.25 -3.17 -16.46
CA THR A 123 2.88 -1.87 -16.75
C THR A 123 2.11 -0.68 -16.17
N GLN A 124 0.80 -0.60 -16.44
CA GLN A 124 0.00 0.52 -15.93
C GLN A 124 -0.07 0.55 -14.39
N ALA A 125 -0.16 -0.61 -13.71
CA ALA A 125 -0.20 -0.65 -12.24
C ALA A 125 1.12 -0.16 -11.63
N CYS A 126 2.27 -0.46 -12.26
CA CYS A 126 3.56 0.10 -11.84
C CYS A 126 3.61 1.62 -11.98
N VAL A 127 3.06 2.18 -13.07
CA VAL A 127 2.95 3.64 -13.25
C VAL A 127 2.00 4.23 -12.20
N ASP A 128 0.83 3.63 -12.00
CA ASP A 128 -0.16 4.10 -11.02
C ASP A 128 0.41 4.08 -9.59
N GLN A 129 1.26 3.10 -9.25
CA GLN A 129 1.98 3.10 -7.98
C GLN A 129 3.06 4.18 -7.92
N PHE A 130 3.80 4.41 -9.00
CA PHE A 130 4.79 5.49 -9.06
C PHE A 130 4.13 6.86 -8.83
N GLU A 131 2.95 7.11 -9.40
CA GLU A 131 2.23 8.38 -9.26
C GLU A 131 1.79 8.68 -7.81
N LYS A 132 1.73 7.65 -6.95
CA LYS A 132 1.50 7.85 -5.51
C LYS A 132 2.78 8.22 -4.75
N SER A 133 3.95 8.02 -5.35
CA SER A 133 5.23 8.29 -4.72
C SER A 133 5.56 9.77 -4.64
N SER A 134 6.44 10.13 -3.71
CA SER A 134 6.93 11.50 -3.61
C SER A 134 7.73 11.93 -4.86
N ALA A 135 8.38 10.98 -5.56
CA ALA A 135 9.14 11.23 -6.77
C ALA A 135 8.27 11.79 -7.90
N ALA A 136 6.99 11.39 -8.00
CA ALA A 136 6.08 11.84 -9.05
C ALA A 136 5.94 13.37 -9.13
N SER A 137 6.08 14.07 -8.00
CA SER A 137 6.02 15.53 -7.95
C SER A 137 7.25 16.25 -8.55
N THR A 138 8.36 15.53 -8.73
CA THR A 138 9.66 16.09 -9.18
C THR A 138 10.26 15.33 -10.36
N CYS A 139 9.51 14.40 -10.94
CA CYS A 139 9.87 13.67 -12.13
C CYS A 139 8.76 13.75 -13.17
N ARG A 140 9.08 13.46 -14.44
CA ARG A 140 8.14 13.55 -15.57
C ARG A 140 8.47 12.51 -16.64
N ASN A 141 7.60 12.40 -17.64
CA ASN A 141 7.76 11.46 -18.75
C ASN A 141 7.96 10.01 -18.25
N THR A 142 7.28 9.67 -17.15
CA THR A 142 7.41 8.37 -16.51
C THR A 142 6.76 7.29 -17.35
N TYR A 143 7.45 6.16 -17.51
CA TYR A 143 6.89 4.92 -18.01
C TYR A 143 7.48 3.74 -17.24
N ALA A 144 6.80 2.60 -17.29
CA ALA A 144 7.22 1.40 -16.59
C ALA A 144 7.27 0.17 -17.50
N GLY A 145 8.24 -0.72 -17.25
CA GLY A 145 8.20 -2.11 -17.66
C GLY A 145 7.84 -3.01 -16.48
N VAL A 146 7.38 -4.24 -16.77
CA VAL A 146 7.30 -5.31 -15.77
C VAL A 146 8.26 -6.41 -16.16
N ASN A 147 9.23 -6.67 -15.29
CA ASN A 147 10.12 -7.80 -15.47
C ASN A 147 9.36 -9.10 -15.17
N SER A 148 9.17 -9.93 -16.20
CA SER A 148 8.35 -11.14 -16.09
C SER A 148 8.93 -12.21 -15.16
N ASN A 149 10.24 -12.17 -14.90
CA ASN A 149 10.94 -13.20 -14.11
C ASN A 149 10.78 -12.98 -12.60
N ASN A 150 10.81 -11.73 -12.15
CA ASN A 150 10.81 -11.37 -10.73
C ASN A 150 9.71 -10.38 -10.36
N ARG A 151 8.81 -10.06 -11.30
CA ARG A 151 7.64 -9.18 -11.12
C ARG A 151 8.01 -7.79 -10.57
N GLN A 152 9.23 -7.33 -10.85
CA GLN A 152 9.65 -5.98 -10.53
C GLN A 152 9.12 -4.96 -11.55
N CYS A 153 8.87 -3.75 -11.06
CA CYS A 153 8.60 -2.58 -11.87
C CYS A 153 9.92 -1.95 -12.29
N ASP A 154 10.17 -1.91 -13.60
CA ASP A 154 11.28 -1.17 -14.20
C ASP A 154 10.79 0.24 -14.51
N ILE A 155 10.97 1.17 -13.57
CA ILE A 155 10.52 2.56 -13.69
C ILE A 155 11.59 3.37 -14.43
N HIS A 156 11.18 4.09 -15.47
CA HIS A 156 11.99 5.07 -16.18
C HIS A 156 11.33 6.44 -16.09
N SER A 157 12.11 7.48 -15.79
CA SER A 157 11.59 8.84 -15.66
C SER A 157 12.69 9.89 -15.88
N GLU A 158 12.27 11.13 -16.12
CA GLU A 158 13.12 12.31 -16.08
C GLU A 158 12.95 13.01 -14.73
N CYS A 159 13.98 13.05 -13.89
CA CYS A 159 13.89 13.63 -12.55
C CYS A 159 14.68 14.93 -12.41
N GLN A 160 14.12 15.88 -11.65
CA GLN A 160 14.73 17.19 -11.39
C GLN A 160 16.06 17.07 -10.65
N LEU A 161 17.06 17.84 -11.08
CA LEU A 161 18.31 18.10 -10.35
C LEU A 161 18.09 19.14 -9.23
N ILE A 162 19.12 19.39 -8.41
CA ILE A 162 19.09 20.33 -7.26
C ILE A 162 18.54 21.73 -7.64
N ASN A 163 18.81 22.17 -8.87
CA ASN A 163 18.46 23.51 -9.34
C ASN A 163 16.98 23.63 -9.81
N GLY A 164 16.20 22.54 -9.82
CA GLY A 164 14.77 22.51 -10.17
C GLY A 164 14.42 22.70 -11.66
N TYR A 165 15.31 23.28 -12.46
CA TYR A 165 15.07 23.53 -13.88
C TYR A 165 15.63 22.44 -14.80
N ASP A 166 16.69 21.76 -14.37
CA ASP A 166 17.36 20.71 -15.13
C ASP A 166 16.81 19.33 -14.76
N TYR A 167 16.64 18.48 -15.76
CA TYR A 167 16.16 17.11 -15.61
C TYR A 167 17.22 16.15 -16.11
N THR A 168 17.30 14.97 -15.48
CA THR A 168 18.14 13.88 -15.96
C THR A 168 17.34 12.59 -16.06
N ASN A 169 17.67 11.78 -17.06
CA ASN A 169 17.07 10.46 -17.22
C ASN A 169 17.57 9.54 -16.11
N THR A 170 16.63 8.81 -15.50
CA THR A 170 16.92 7.84 -14.46
C THR A 170 16.02 6.64 -14.61
N SER A 171 16.49 5.50 -14.13
CA SER A 171 15.73 4.26 -14.12
C SER A 171 16.04 3.44 -12.90
N ILE A 172 15.06 2.70 -12.40
CA ILE A 172 15.23 1.80 -11.26
C ILE A 172 14.32 0.57 -11.43
N ALA A 173 14.86 -0.61 -11.12
CA ALA A 173 14.08 -1.83 -10.97
C ALA A 173 13.74 -2.00 -9.48
N VAL A 174 12.45 -2.00 -9.15
CA VAL A 174 11.98 -2.10 -7.76
C VAL A 174 10.83 -3.08 -7.63
N LYS A 175 10.60 -3.58 -6.42
CA LYS A 175 9.39 -4.38 -6.15
C LYS A 175 8.15 -3.53 -6.36
N PHE A 176 7.06 -4.16 -6.79
CA PHE A 176 5.79 -3.46 -6.98
C PHE A 176 5.38 -2.66 -5.73
N SER A 177 5.45 -3.28 -4.53
CA SER A 177 5.17 -2.64 -3.25
C SER A 177 6.12 -1.51 -2.85
N GLU A 178 7.34 -1.46 -3.38
CA GLU A 178 8.31 -0.39 -3.07
C GLU A 178 8.12 0.83 -3.97
N THR A 179 7.37 0.70 -5.06
CA THR A 179 7.23 1.75 -6.08
C THR A 179 6.61 3.03 -5.52
N GLU A 180 5.64 2.93 -4.61
CA GLU A 180 5.03 4.10 -3.95
C GLU A 180 5.99 4.82 -2.98
N THR A 181 7.08 4.17 -2.59
CA THR A 181 8.09 4.74 -1.69
C THR A 181 9.26 5.41 -2.42
N LEU A 182 9.16 5.53 -3.75
CA LEU A 182 10.20 6.15 -4.55
C LEU A 182 10.35 7.65 -4.22
N VAL A 183 11.61 8.08 -4.16
CA VAL A 183 12.05 9.46 -3.98
C VAL A 183 12.99 9.88 -5.11
N ASN A 184 12.95 11.16 -5.47
CA ASN A 184 13.95 11.78 -6.32
C ASN A 184 15.13 12.29 -5.48
N CYS A 185 16.28 11.63 -5.60
CA CYS A 185 17.52 12.02 -4.95
C CYS A 185 18.46 12.74 -5.91
N LYS A 186 18.13 14.00 -6.21
CA LYS A 186 18.95 14.89 -7.05
C LYS A 186 19.12 14.35 -8.48
N GLY A 187 18.02 13.92 -9.08
CA GLY A 187 17.96 13.34 -10.42
C GLY A 187 17.98 11.82 -10.47
N TYR A 188 18.10 11.14 -9.32
CA TYR A 188 18.17 9.69 -9.25
C TYR A 188 17.01 9.13 -8.45
N LEU A 189 16.26 8.19 -9.03
CA LEU A 189 15.24 7.46 -8.28
C LEU A 189 15.90 6.55 -7.23
N LYS A 190 15.33 6.54 -6.03
CA LYS A 190 15.69 5.62 -4.94
C LYS A 190 14.45 5.18 -4.17
N VAL A 191 14.51 4.00 -3.56
CA VAL A 191 13.52 3.53 -2.59
C VAL A 191 13.79 4.19 -1.23
N GLY A 192 12.75 4.72 -0.59
CA GLY A 192 12.85 5.23 0.78
C GLY A 192 13.38 6.67 0.85
N SER A 193 14.59 6.87 1.36
CA SER A 193 15.14 8.21 1.61
C SER A 193 16.40 8.53 0.79
N CYS A 194 16.63 9.83 0.59
CA CYS A 194 17.93 10.39 0.24
C CYS A 194 18.76 10.62 1.52
#